data_AF-A0A1E4T1L2-F1
#
_entry.id   AF-A0A1E4T1L2-F1
#
_cell.length_a   1.000
_cell.length_b   1.000
_cell.length_c   1.000
_cell.angle_alpha   90.00
_cell.angle_beta   90.00
_cell.angle_gamma   90.00
#
_symmetry.space_group_name_H-M   'P 1'
#
loop_
_entity.id
_entity.type
_entity.pdbx_description
1 polymer ?
#
loop_
_entity_poly.entity_id
_entity_poly.type
_entity_poly.pdbx_seq_one_letter_code
_entity_poly.pdbx_strand_id
1 'polypeptide(L)'
;MLSSEELAGKVYLNLVHYNLWCGVSVVRCGDEYIVKGCPPPATDSNNNTNSTSDDVEYIVPVLKTTKVSMKVLDSVFEAIEATEGLKPKKIILGIVDVDGTVVYYNVHDGIQKPRQS
;
A
#
# COMPACT_ATOMS: atom_id res chain seq x y z
N MET A 1 6.27 -3.05 -21.41
CA MET A 1 5.44 -3.13 -20.18
C MET A 1 6.38 -2.96 -19.02
N LEU A 2 6.06 -2.09 -18.06
CA LEU A 2 6.85 -2.02 -16.82
C LEU A 2 6.55 -3.26 -15.97
N SER A 3 7.58 -3.85 -15.37
CA SER A 3 7.41 -4.99 -14.46
C SER A 3 6.89 -4.54 -13.10
N SER A 4 6.30 -5.47 -12.32
CA SER A 4 5.85 -5.19 -10.94
C SER A 4 7.02 -4.74 -10.04
N GLU A 5 8.22 -5.27 -10.27
CA GLU A 5 9.45 -4.85 -9.58
C GLU A 5 9.84 -3.39 -9.90
N GLU A 6 9.78 -2.98 -11.18
CA GLU A 6 10.06 -1.59 -11.57
C GLU A 6 9.04 -0.61 -10.98
N LEU A 7 7.77 -1.01 -10.92
CA LEU A 7 6.72 -0.23 -10.27
C LEU A 7 6.98 -0.11 -8.76
N ALA A 8 7.37 -1.20 -8.11
CA ALA A 8 7.76 -1.20 -6.70
C ALA A 8 8.97 -0.29 -6.46
N GLY A 9 9.97 -0.28 -7.34
CA GLY A 9 11.11 0.61 -7.27
C GLY A 9 10.73 2.10 -7.36
N LYS A 10 9.79 2.45 -8.24
CA LYS A 10 9.27 3.83 -8.34
C LYS A 10 8.52 4.26 -7.08
N VAL A 11 7.65 3.38 -6.57
CA VAL A 11 6.92 3.62 -5.32
C VAL A 11 7.89 3.75 -4.14
N TYR A 12 8.87 2.86 -4.04
CA TYR A 12 9.92 2.91 -3.01
C TYR A 12 10.62 4.27 -3.00
N LEU A 13 11.12 4.71 -4.16
CA LEU A 13 11.81 5.98 -4.29
C LEU A 13 10.90 7.16 -3.91
N ASN A 14 9.62 7.10 -4.31
CA ASN A 14 8.65 8.12 -3.98
C ASN A 14 8.34 8.18 -2.46
N LEU A 15 8.19 7.02 -1.82
CA LEU A 15 7.93 6.92 -0.38
C LEU A 15 9.12 7.45 0.44
N VAL A 16 10.34 7.04 0.10
CA VAL A 16 11.56 7.43 0.83
C VAL A 16 11.88 8.91 0.63
N HIS A 17 11.89 9.40 -0.62
CA HIS A 17 12.42 10.75 -0.91
C HIS A 17 11.38 11.86 -0.89
N TYR A 18 10.11 11.58 -1.18
CA TYR A 18 9.07 12.61 -1.24
C TYR A 18 8.11 12.55 -0.05
N ASN A 19 7.72 11.34 0.37
CA ASN A 19 6.82 11.17 1.52
C ASN A 19 7.57 10.97 2.84
N LEU A 20 8.91 10.85 2.80
CA LEU A 20 9.78 10.72 3.97
C LEU A 20 9.40 9.52 4.87
N TRP A 21 9.02 8.40 4.25
CA TRP A 21 8.73 7.17 4.96
C TRP A 21 10.01 6.51 5.49
N CYS A 22 9.90 5.85 6.64
CA CYS A 22 10.98 5.12 7.28
C CYS A 22 10.77 3.61 7.16
N GLY A 23 11.87 2.85 7.17
CA GLY A 23 11.81 1.38 7.14
C GLY A 23 11.18 0.80 5.86
N VAL A 24 11.24 1.55 4.75
CA VAL A 24 10.66 1.12 3.48
C VAL A 24 11.43 -0.11 2.97
N SER A 25 10.71 -1.17 2.67
CA SER A 25 11.25 -2.43 2.12
C SER A 25 10.31 -2.99 1.07
N VAL A 26 10.89 -3.64 0.05
CA VAL A 26 10.11 -4.32 -0.99
C VAL A 26 10.00 -5.79 -0.61
N VAL A 27 8.77 -6.29 -0.57
CA VAL A 27 8.45 -7.69 -0.26
C VAL A 27 7.81 -8.33 -1.48
N ARG A 28 8.20 -9.57 -1.77
CA ARG A 28 7.57 -10.37 -2.81
C ARG A 28 6.41 -11.17 -2.22
N CYS A 29 5.21 -10.92 -2.69
CA CYS A 29 4.00 -11.64 -2.29
C CYS A 29 3.43 -12.37 -3.51
N GLY A 30 3.69 -13.68 -3.60
CA GLY A 30 3.38 -14.47 -4.79
C GLY A 30 4.18 -14.01 -6.02
N ASP A 31 3.47 -13.58 -7.05
CA ASP A 31 4.04 -13.07 -8.31
C ASP A 31 4.13 -11.53 -8.35
N GLU A 32 3.64 -10.84 -7.31
CA GLU A 32 3.66 -9.38 -7.22
C GLU A 32 4.69 -8.90 -6.19
N TYR A 33 5.16 -7.66 -6.41
CA TYR A 33 6.05 -6.97 -5.48
C TYR A 33 5.26 -5.86 -4.80
N ILE A 34 5.22 -5.91 -3.47
CA ILE A 34 4.62 -4.88 -2.65
C ILE A 34 5.70 -4.12 -1.91
N VAL A 35 5.40 -2.88 -1.53
CA VAL A 35 6.29 -2.05 -0.73
C VAL A 35 5.66 -1.92 0.65
N LYS A 36 6.41 -2.17 1.71
CA LYS A 36 5.95 -1.91 3.08
C LYS A 36 6.84 -0.89 3.75
N GLY A 37 6.29 -0.10 4.65
CA GLY A 37 7.06 0.88 5.41
C GLY A 37 6.21 1.60 6.44
N CYS A 38 6.85 2.48 7.19
CA CYS A 38 6.19 3.30 8.20
C CYS A 38 6.04 4.73 7.68
N PRO A 39 4.81 5.29 7.65
CA PRO A 39 4.63 6.70 7.34
C PRO A 39 5.32 7.56 8.40
N PRO A 40 5.75 8.79 8.04
CA PRO A 40 6.27 9.72 9.04
C PRO A 40 5.18 10.00 10.09
N PRO A 41 5.55 10.19 11.37
CA PRO A 41 4.58 10.51 12.42
C PRO A 41 3.83 11.78 12.03
N ALA A 42 2.50 11.66 11.90
CA ALA A 42 1.65 12.79 11.60
C ALA A 42 1.82 13.85 12.70
N THR A 43 2.04 15.11 12.31
CA THR A 43 2.20 16.22 13.26
C THR A 43 0.89 16.55 14.00
N ASP A 44 -0.23 15.97 13.59
CA ASP A 44 -1.54 16.18 14.21
C ASP A 44 -1.88 15.06 15.21
N SER A 45 -1.45 15.30 16.45
CA SER A 45 -1.98 14.68 17.67
C SER A 45 -3.47 15.00 17.82
N ASN A 46 -4.35 14.26 17.15
CA ASN A 46 -5.77 14.20 17.53
C ASN A 46 -6.52 13.06 16.82
N ASN A 47 -6.16 11.81 17.10
CA ASN A 47 -7.21 10.81 17.31
C ASN A 47 -6.74 9.60 18.12
N ASN A 48 -7.61 9.23 19.04
CA ASN A 48 -7.45 8.25 20.08
C ASN A 48 -7.70 6.84 19.50
N THR A 49 -6.71 6.28 18.79
CA THR A 49 -6.67 4.86 18.47
C THR A 49 -5.26 4.39 18.72
N ASN A 50 -5.10 3.35 19.55
CA ASN A 50 -3.84 2.69 19.91
C ASN A 50 -2.87 2.53 18.72
N SER A 51 -2.12 3.58 18.38
CA SER A 51 -0.99 3.54 17.47
C SER A 51 0.17 2.98 18.26
N THR A 52 0.16 1.66 18.40
CA THR A 52 1.40 0.93 18.65
C THR A 52 2.37 1.29 17.54
N SER A 53 3.59 1.61 17.92
CA SER A 53 4.76 2.04 17.14
C SER A 53 5.22 1.09 16.00
N ASP A 54 4.33 0.20 15.53
CA ASP A 54 4.49 -0.83 14.51
C ASP A 54 3.43 -0.74 13.39
N ASP A 55 2.93 0.47 13.09
CA ASP A 55 1.96 0.70 12.01
C ASP A 55 2.66 0.62 10.63
N VAL A 56 3.17 -0.57 10.29
CA VAL A 56 3.69 -0.89 8.96
C VAL A 56 2.50 -0.91 8.00
N GLU A 57 2.54 -0.02 7.01
CA GLU A 57 1.54 0.01 5.95
C GLU A 57 2.06 -0.71 4.71
N TYR A 58 1.15 -1.38 4.00
CA TYR A 58 1.43 -2.13 2.79
C TYR A 58 0.93 -1.36 1.57
N ILE A 59 1.83 -1.11 0.63
CA ILE A 59 1.59 -0.41 -0.62
C ILE A 59 1.72 -1.38 -1.78
N VAL A 60 0.69 -1.43 -2.64
CA VAL A 60 0.60 -2.27 -3.81
C VAL A 60 0.81 -1.40 -5.04
N PRO A 61 1.96 -1.50 -5.73
CA PRO A 61 2.26 -0.74 -6.93
C PRO A 61 1.41 -1.22 -8.10
N VAL A 62 0.69 -0.31 -8.74
CA VAL A 62 -0.11 -0.61 -9.93
C VAL A 62 0.12 0.45 -10.99
N LEU A 63 0.15 0.04 -12.27
CA LEU A 63 0.22 0.99 -13.37
C LEU A 63 -1.14 1.67 -13.57
N LYS A 64 -1.17 2.97 -13.85
CA LYS A 64 -2.41 3.75 -14.07
C LYS A 64 -3.35 3.15 -15.13
N THR A 65 -2.80 2.48 -16.13
CA THR A 65 -3.58 1.85 -17.21
C THR A 65 -4.15 0.48 -16.81
N THR A 66 -3.72 -0.09 -15.68
CA THR A 66 -4.15 -1.40 -15.21
C THR A 66 -5.50 -1.29 -14.53
N LYS A 67 -6.44 -2.15 -14.93
CA LYS A 67 -7.73 -2.27 -14.24
C LYS A 67 -7.57 -3.17 -13.02
N VAL A 68 -7.66 -2.58 -11.84
CA VAL A 68 -7.69 -3.30 -10.57
C VAL A 68 -9.13 -3.74 -10.28
N SER A 69 -9.36 -5.05 -10.18
CA SER A 69 -10.67 -5.60 -9.82
C SER A 69 -10.70 -5.97 -8.34
N MET A 70 -11.90 -6.06 -7.75
CA MET A 70 -12.05 -6.49 -6.35
C MET A 70 -11.40 -7.85 -6.09
N LYS A 71 -11.51 -8.79 -7.03
CA LYS A 71 -10.88 -10.12 -6.92
C LYS A 71 -9.36 -10.03 -6.81
N VAL A 72 -8.73 -9.11 -7.54
CA VAL A 72 -7.28 -8.91 -7.48
C VAL A 72 -6.89 -8.35 -6.12
N LEU A 73 -7.66 -7.39 -5.59
CA LEU A 73 -7.44 -6.86 -4.24
C LEU A 73 -7.56 -7.96 -3.18
N ASP A 74 -8.60 -8.79 -3.24
CA ASP A 74 -8.80 -9.90 -2.32
C ASP A 74 -7.58 -10.85 -2.34
N SER A 75 -7.09 -11.20 -3.53
CA SER A 75 -5.88 -12.02 -3.69
C SER A 75 -4.63 -11.36 -3.12
N VAL A 76 -4.51 -10.03 -3.19
CA VAL A 76 -3.37 -9.32 -2.58
C VAL A 76 -3.44 -9.36 -1.06
N PHE A 77 -4.62 -9.18 -0.46
CA PHE A 77 -4.78 -9.34 0.99
C PHE A 77 -4.40 -10.74 1.46
N GLU A 78 -4.84 -11.79 0.73
CA GLU A 78 -4.48 -13.18 1.00
C GLU A 78 -2.96 -13.43 0.81
N ALA A 79 -2.34 -12.83 -0.21
CA ALA A 79 -0.92 -12.98 -0.46
C ALA A 79 -0.06 -12.33 0.65
N ILE A 80 -0.50 -11.18 1.18
CA ILE A 80 0.15 -10.54 2.34
C ILE A 80 -0.01 -11.42 3.58
N GLU A 81 -1.22 -11.93 3.84
CA GLU A 81 -1.46 -12.84 4.97
C GLU A 81 -0.58 -14.09 4.90
N ALA A 82 -0.43 -14.68 3.71
CA ALA A 82 0.43 -15.84 3.50
C ALA A 82 1.93 -15.54 3.69
N THR A 83 2.37 -14.30 3.42
CA THR A 83 3.79 -13.91 3.47
C THR A 83 4.20 -13.41 4.85
N GLU A 84 3.38 -12.58 5.48
CA GLU A 84 3.67 -11.91 6.75
C GLU A 84 2.97 -12.58 7.95
N GLY A 85 2.10 -13.57 7.71
CA GLY A 85 1.34 -14.28 8.73
C GLY A 85 0.20 -13.47 9.35
N LEU A 86 -0.10 -12.29 8.79
CA LEU A 86 -1.17 -11.40 9.26
C LEU A 86 -1.89 -10.75 8.07
N LYS A 87 -3.22 -10.85 8.06
CA LYS A 87 -4.06 -10.13 7.10
C LYS A 87 -4.19 -8.65 7.48
N PRO A 88 -3.73 -7.70 6.65
CA PRO A 88 -3.88 -6.29 6.95
C PRO A 88 -5.34 -5.86 6.79
N LYS A 89 -5.81 -4.95 7.65
CA LYS A 89 -7.17 -4.37 7.53
C LYS A 89 -7.30 -3.35 6.39
N LYS A 90 -6.17 -2.84 5.92
CA LYS A 90 -6.04 -1.78 4.93
C LYS A 90 -4.75 -1.99 4.14
N ILE A 91 -4.81 -1.78 2.83
CA ILE A 91 -3.66 -1.62 1.95
C ILE A 91 -3.74 -0.27 1.25
N ILE A 92 -2.63 0.18 0.67
CA ILE A 92 -2.55 1.39 -0.12
C ILE A 92 -2.25 1.00 -1.56
N LEU A 93 -3.02 1.50 -2.52
CA LEU A 93 -2.69 1.39 -3.93
C LEU A 93 -1.75 2.53 -4.31
N GLY A 94 -0.53 2.20 -4.72
CA GLY A 94 0.43 3.14 -5.31
C GLY A 94 0.26 3.15 -6.83
N ILE A 95 -0.59 4.03 -7.35
CA ILE A 95 -0.87 4.16 -8.77
C ILE A 95 0.25 4.96 -9.43
N VAL A 96 1.06 4.30 -10.24
CA VAL A 96 2.19 4.88 -10.95
C VAL A 96 1.78 5.23 -12.38
N ASP A 97 2.06 6.46 -12.79
CA ASP A 97 1.90 6.94 -14.16
C ASP A 97 3.22 6.80 -14.95
N VAL A 98 3.13 6.88 -16.28
CA VAL A 98 4.28 6.75 -17.18
C VAL A 98 5.29 7.88 -17.03
N ASP A 99 4.83 9.05 -16.58
CA ASP A 99 5.66 10.24 -16.33
C ASP A 99 6.40 10.19 -14.97
N GLY A 100 6.16 9.16 -14.16
CA GLY A 100 6.78 9.01 -12.84
C GLY A 100 5.94 9.57 -11.68
N THR A 101 4.77 10.14 -11.96
CA THR A 101 3.81 10.52 -10.92
C THR A 101 3.30 9.28 -10.18
N VAL A 102 3.20 9.37 -8.84
CA VAL A 102 2.63 8.31 -7.99
C VAL A 102 1.49 8.89 -7.18
N VAL A 103 0.33 8.24 -7.22
CA VAL A 103 -0.87 8.61 -6.46
C VAL A 103 -1.25 7.47 -5.52
N TYR A 104 -1.57 7.80 -4.27
CA TYR A 104 -1.88 6.80 -3.24
C TYR A 104 -3.37 6.79 -2.91
N TYR A 105 -3.97 5.59 -2.87
CA TYR A 105 -5.36 5.38 -2.46
C TYR A 105 -5.47 4.32 -1.36
N ASN A 106 -6.15 4.64 -0.26
CA ASN A 106 -6.45 3.67 0.79
C ASN A 106 -7.55 2.70 0.33
N VAL A 107 -7.30 1.40 0.50
CA VAL A 107 -8.26 0.33 0.25
C VAL A 107 -8.41 -0.49 1.53
N HIS A 108 -9.65 -0.63 2.00
CA HIS A 108 -9.97 -1.40 3.19
C HIS A 108 -10.46 -2.80 2.81
N ASP A 109 -10.16 -3.78 3.65
CA ASP A 109 -10.70 -5.14 3.52
C ASP A 109 -12.20 -5.12 3.86
N GLY A 110 -13.04 -5.13 2.81
CA GLY A 110 -14.51 -5.21 2.90
C GLY A 110 -15.30 -4.00 2.40
N ILE A 111 -16.62 -4.18 2.27
CA ILE A 111 -17.56 -3.09 1.96
C ILE A 111 -17.81 -2.32 3.26
N GLN A 112 -17.24 -1.12 3.38
CA GLN A 112 -17.63 -0.19 4.42
C GLN A 112 -19.11 0.17 4.19
N LYS A 113 -20.01 -0.32 5.05
CA LYS A 113 -21.44 0.01 4.97
C LYS A 113 -21.56 1.54 4.92
N PRO A 114 -22.30 2.12 3.96
CA PRO A 114 -22.53 3.56 3.96
C PRO A 114 -23.20 3.94 5.28
N ARG A 115 -22.60 4.87 6.02
CA ARG A 115 -23.26 5.49 7.17
C ARG A 115 -24.41 6.32 6.61
N GLN A 116 -25.60 5.74 6.51
CA GLN A 116 -26.81 6.53 6.28
C GLN A 116 -27.00 7.44 7.50
N SER A 117 -27.01 8.75 7.22
CA SER A 117 -27.49 9.79 8.14
C SER A 117 -29.02 9.78 8.16
#